data_AF-A0A1Q7YNL6-F1
#
_entry.id   AF-A0A1Q7YNL6-F1
#
_cell.length_a   1.000
_cell.length_b   1.000
_cell.length_c   1.000
_cell.angle_alpha   90.00
_cell.angle_beta   90.00
_cell.angle_gamma   90.00
#
_symmetry.space_group_name_H-M   'P 1'
#
loop_
_entity.id
_entity.type
_entity.pdbx_description
1 polymer ?
#
loop_
_entity_poly.entity_id
_entity_poly.type
_entity_poly.pdbx_seq_one_letter_code
_entity_poly.pdbx_strand_id
1 'polypeptide(L)'
;MTRDEAWKLAEHWITAWNAHDLDLIMTHYEDAVELTSPVVAQLLERADGKVIGKANLKAYFRRGLEAYPELHFSLNDVLLGVS
;
A
#
# COMPACT_ATOMS: atom_id res chain seq x y z
N MET A 1 -14.27 -8.80 -10.80
CA MET A 1 -14.10 -8.77 -9.35
C MET A 1 -15.48 -8.86 -8.70
N THR A 2 -15.75 -9.92 -7.96
CA THR A 2 -16.94 -10.07 -7.12
C THR A 2 -16.75 -9.37 -5.77
N ARG A 3 -17.82 -9.24 -4.99
CA ARG A 3 -17.73 -8.71 -3.62
C ARG A 3 -16.78 -9.55 -2.75
N ASP A 4 -16.88 -10.88 -2.85
CA ASP A 4 -16.04 -11.80 -2.08
C ASP A 4 -14.57 -11.70 -2.46
N GLU A 5 -14.28 -11.55 -3.76
CA GLU A 5 -12.91 -11.34 -4.25
C GLU A 5 -12.32 -10.02 -3.72
N ALA A 6 -13.12 -8.94 -3.74
CA ALA A 6 -12.69 -7.64 -3.21
C ALA A 6 -12.44 -7.71 -1.69
N TRP A 7 -13.30 -8.40 -0.96
CA TRP A 7 -13.15 -8.56 0.49
C TRP A 7 -11.90 -9.36 0.86
N LYS A 8 -11.67 -10.49 0.19
CA LYS A 8 -10.45 -11.30 0.38
C LYS A 8 -9.18 -10.52 0.04
N LEU A 9 -9.21 -9.73 -1.03
CA LEU A 9 -8.09 -8.88 -1.39
C LEU A 9 -7.78 -7.85 -0.29
N ALA A 10 -8.81 -7.19 0.24
CA ALA A 10 -8.67 -6.20 1.31
C ALA A 10 -8.16 -6.84 2.60
N GLU A 11 -8.70 -7.98 3.02
CA GLU A 11 -8.25 -8.73 4.19
C GLU A 11 -6.79 -9.15 4.08
N HIS A 12 -6.39 -9.67 2.91
CA HIS A 12 -5.01 -10.07 2.67
C HIS A 12 -4.05 -8.87 2.70
N TRP A 13 -4.43 -7.75 2.09
CA TRP A 13 -3.65 -6.52 2.12
C TRP A 13 -3.50 -5.99 3.56
N ILE A 14 -4.58 -5.90 4.33
CA ILE A 14 -4.55 -5.44 5.73
C ILE A 14 -3.68 -6.37 6.60
N THR A 15 -3.80 -7.68 6.40
CA THR A 15 -2.99 -8.67 7.12
C THR A 15 -1.50 -8.48 6.83
N ALA A 16 -1.13 -8.30 5.55
CA ALA A 16 0.26 -8.07 5.14
C ALA A 16 0.83 -6.79 5.76
N TRP A 17 0.04 -5.71 5.76
CA TRP A 17 0.44 -4.45 6.38
C TRP A 17 0.57 -4.54 7.89
N ASN A 18 -0.38 -5.17 8.59
CA ASN A 18 -0.34 -5.28 10.05
C ASN A 18 0.75 -6.25 10.54
N ALA A 19 1.22 -7.17 9.69
CA ALA A 19 2.38 -7.99 9.96
C ALA A 19 3.72 -7.28 9.66
N HIS A 20 3.68 -6.06 9.12
CA HIS A 20 4.82 -5.33 8.57
C HIS A 20 5.67 -6.17 7.59
N ASP A 21 5.03 -7.11 6.87
CA ASP A 21 5.70 -7.99 5.91
C ASP A 21 5.81 -7.28 4.56
N LEU A 22 6.94 -6.62 4.34
CA LEU A 22 7.19 -5.87 3.13
C LEU A 22 7.13 -6.74 1.87
N ASP A 23 7.57 -8.00 1.92
CA ASP A 23 7.54 -8.85 0.74
C ASP A 23 6.10 -9.25 0.39
N LEU A 24 5.27 -9.54 1.40
CA LEU A 24 3.85 -9.83 1.21
C LEU A 24 3.07 -8.61 0.71
N ILE A 25 3.33 -7.41 1.27
CA ILE A 25 2.73 -6.16 0.79
C ILE A 25 3.01 -5.97 -0.70
N MET A 26 4.25 -6.21 -1.14
CA MET A 26 4.66 -5.99 -2.53
C MET A 26 4.05 -6.99 -3.52
N THR A 27 3.43 -8.09 -3.09
CA THR A 27 2.72 -9.03 -3.98
C THR A 27 1.48 -8.40 -4.60
N HIS A 28 0.90 -7.37 -3.98
CA HIS A 28 -0.31 -6.70 -4.44
C HIS A 28 -0.08 -5.66 -5.54
N TYR A 29 1.17 -5.37 -5.88
CA TYR A 29 1.52 -4.31 -6.83
C TYR A 29 2.24 -4.87 -8.04
N GLU A 30 1.93 -4.32 -9.21
CA GLU A 30 2.58 -4.65 -10.46
C GLU A 30 3.86 -3.80 -10.66
N ASP A 31 4.67 -4.14 -11.67
CA ASP A 31 6.01 -3.58 -11.85
C ASP A 31 6.02 -2.09 -12.22
N ALA A 32 5.05 -1.63 -12.99
CA ALA A 32 4.85 -0.25 -13.46
C ALA A 32 3.99 0.62 -12.52
N VAL A 33 3.77 0.18 -11.27
CA VAL A 33 2.86 0.82 -10.32
C VAL A 33 3.16 2.31 -10.14
N GLU A 34 2.12 3.14 -10.14
CA GLU A 34 2.19 4.54 -9.74
C GLU A 34 1.40 4.75 -8.45
N LEU A 35 2.10 5.13 -7.38
CA LEU A 35 1.50 5.57 -6.13
C LEU A 35 1.59 7.08 -6.03
N THR A 36 0.46 7.73 -5.76
CA THR A 36 0.39 9.16 -5.44
C THR A 36 -0.09 9.33 -4.01
N SER A 37 0.66 10.04 -3.16
CA SER A 37 0.27 10.30 -1.78
C SER A 37 0.90 11.58 -1.25
N PRO A 38 0.18 12.41 -0.47
CA PRO A 38 0.76 13.54 0.24
C PRO A 38 1.89 13.13 1.19
N VAL A 39 1.83 11.91 1.72
CA VAL A 39 2.85 11.35 2.63
C VAL A 39 4.16 11.09 1.90
N VAL A 40 4.12 10.79 0.60
CA VAL A 40 5.33 10.69 -0.24
C VAL A 40 6.07 12.01 -0.27
N ALA A 41 5.35 13.13 -0.41
CA ALA A 41 5.97 14.45 -0.42
C ALA A 41 6.65 14.78 0.91
N GLN A 42 6.07 14.31 2.02
CA GLN A 42 6.62 14.50 3.37
C GLN A 42 7.82 13.58 3.65
N LEU A 43 7.75 12.30 3.28
CA LEU A 43 8.79 11.30 3.60
C LEU A 43 9.96 11.26 2.59
N LEU A 44 9.71 11.62 1.33
CA LEU A 44 10.72 11.58 0.26
C LEU A 44 11.16 12.97 -0.21
N GLU A 45 10.62 14.05 0.37
CA GLU A 45 10.88 15.43 -0.05
C GLU A 45 10.64 15.66 -1.56
N ARG A 46 9.70 14.90 -2.14
CA ARG A 46 9.35 14.97 -3.56
C ARG A 46 8.10 15.80 -3.76
N ALA A 47 8.25 16.92 -4.47
CA ALA A 47 7.16 17.86 -4.71
C ALA A 47 5.98 17.28 -5.52
N ASP A 48 6.22 16.26 -6.34
CA ASP A 48 5.17 15.62 -7.15
C ASP A 48 4.31 14.62 -6.36
N GLY A 49 4.74 14.21 -5.16
CA GLY A 49 4.04 13.23 -4.33
C GLY A 49 3.92 11.85 -4.96
N LYS A 50 4.76 11.51 -5.95
CA LYS A 50 4.65 10.28 -6.75
C LYS A 50 5.80 9.31 -6.51
N VAL A 51 5.45 8.03 -6.54
CA VAL A 51 6.38 6.90 -6.56
C VAL A 51 6.01 6.00 -7.73
N ILE A 52 6.91 5.91 -8.70
CA ILE A 52 6.70 5.12 -9.93
C ILE A 52 7.64 3.91 -9.91
N GLY A 53 7.09 2.74 -10.20
CA GLY A 53 7.80 1.48 -10.30
C GLY A 53 7.93 0.74 -8.97
N LYS A 54 7.81 -0.58 -9.04
CA LYS A 54 7.75 -1.47 -7.88
C LYS A 54 8.97 -1.41 -6.97
N ALA A 55 10.16 -1.22 -7.53
CA ALA A 55 11.39 -1.06 -6.76
C ALA A 55 11.37 0.21 -5.90
N ASN A 56 10.92 1.33 -6.47
CA ASN A 56 10.80 2.59 -5.73
C ASN A 56 9.69 2.52 -4.69
N LEU A 57 8.57 1.86 -5.01
CA LEU A 57 7.47 1.63 -4.07
C LEU A 57 7.93 0.81 -2.86
N LYS A 58 8.69 -0.27 -3.09
CA LYS A 58 9.26 -1.10 -2.01
C LYS A 58 10.18 -0.29 -1.10
N ALA A 59 11.02 0.58 -1.67
CA ALA A 59 11.90 1.44 -0.88
C ALA A 59 11.11 2.47 -0.04
N TYR A 60 10.05 3.03 -0.61
CA TYR A 60 9.16 3.96 0.08
C TYR A 60 8.42 3.28 1.24
N PHE A 61 7.78 2.13 1.01
CA PHE A 61 7.08 1.41 2.07
C PHE A 61 8.00 0.95 3.20
N ARG A 62 9.23 0.52 2.89
CA ARG A 62 10.23 0.22 3.92
C ARG A 62 10.47 1.40 4.85
N ARG A 63 10.70 2.60 4.29
CA ARG A 63 10.87 3.83 5.07
C ARG A 63 9.61 4.18 5.88
N GLY A 64 8.43 3.96 5.31
CA GLY A 64 7.17 4.15 6.03
C GLY A 64 7.04 3.24 7.25
N LEU A 65 7.35 1.95 7.10
CA LEU A 65 7.31 0.98 8.21
C LEU A 65 8.37 1.28 9.28
N GLU A 66 9.57 1.72 8.88
CA GLU A 66 10.62 2.16 9.82
C GLU A 66 10.21 3.44 10.57
N ALA A 67 9.53 4.39 9.92
CA ALA A 67 9.08 5.63 10.53
C ALA A 67 7.87 5.44 11.46
N TYR A 68 7.03 4.44 11.20
CA TYR A 68 5.82 4.14 11.95
C TYR A 68 5.80 2.67 12.40
N PRO A 69 6.64 2.28 13.39
CA PRO A 69 6.76 0.89 13.82
C PRO A 69 5.51 0.33 14.50
N GLU A 70 4.61 1.20 14.97
CA GLU A 70 3.34 0.81 15.58
C GLU A 70 2.16 0.92 14.58
N LEU A 71 2.45 1.01 13.28
CA LEU A 71 1.42 1.13 12.24
C LEU A 71 0.48 -0.08 12.30
N HIS A 72 -0.82 0.21 12.45
CA HIS A 72 -1.88 -0.79 12.42
C HIS A 72 -3.10 -0.23 11.69
N PHE A 73 -3.59 -0.99 10.72
CA PHE A 73 -4.79 -0.69 9.96
C PHE A 73 -5.98 -1.52 10.43
N SER A 74 -7.13 -0.87 10.54
CA SER A 74 -8.43 -1.52 10.72
C SER A 74 -9.24 -1.41 9.43
N LEU A 75 -9.74 -2.53 8.92
CA LEU A 75 -10.59 -2.56 7.73
C LEU A 75 -11.99 -2.04 8.10
N ASN A 76 -12.34 -0.84 7.64
CA ASN A 76 -13.64 -0.25 7.93
C ASN A 76 -14.72 -0.67 6.91
N ASP A 77 -14.40 -0.57 5.62
CA ASP A 77 -15.35 -0.85 4.54
C ASP A 77 -14.63 -1.24 3.24
N VAL A 78 -15.32 -1.99 2.38
CA VAL A 78 -14.83 -2.34 1.03
C VAL A 78 -15.92 -2.00 0.01
N LEU A 79 -15.60 -1.04 -0.86
CA LEU A 79 -16.51 -0.54 -1.88
C LEU A 79 -16.12 -1.11 -3.24
N LEU A 80 -17.07 -1.74 -3.94
CA LEU A 80 -16.88 -2.25 -5.29
C LEU A 80 -17.36 -1.20 -6.31
N GLY A 81 -16.52 -0.89 -7.29
CA GLY A 81 -16.92 -0.03 -8.41
C GLY A 81 -18.06 -0.66 -9.20
N VAL A 82 -19.07 0.15 -9.55
CA VAL A 82 -20.08 -0.24 -10.54
C VAL A 82 -19.49 -0.04 -11.93
N SER A 83 -19.71 -1.02 -12.81
CA SER A 83 -19.30 -0.97 -14.22
C SER A 83 -20.46 -1.40 -15.10
#